data_AF-A0A1W9G6X6-F1
#
_entry.id   AF-A0A1W9G6X6-F1
#
_cell.length_a   1.000
_cell.length_b   1.000
_cell.length_c   1.000
_cell.angle_alpha   90.00
_cell.angle_beta   90.00
_cell.angle_gamma   90.00
#
_symmetry.space_group_name_H-M   'P 1'
#
loop_
_entity.id
_entity.type
_entity.pdbx_description
1 polymer ?
#
loop_
_entity_poly.entity_id
_entity_poly.type
_entity_poly.pdbx_seq_one_letter_code
_entity_poly.pdbx_strand_id
1 'polypeptide(L)'
;MCGLVSPSRSWSEDVIPPAPLEERHKAVSLADAAVRALQNNLDISISRHTKESRLTDIVVEQAKFDPTVSVNGQYLRTVDPLNRPVFGATGFQLNRITKLDQRNHVLSVDAATKPLDGGTVDVSYRPARNSVNQDLAEGFLFNPAWTGGLTLTFNQPLLKNAGISINPTFIKAAQKQCGRRTAHFRDRVLTVIASVEQNYWELVFARENVKVAQAALKAAEELLANNRAKPRQESCLSSMCSRPRPPSLPEWNRS
;
A
#
# COMPACT_ATOMS: atom_id res chain seq x y z
N MET A 1 4.84 -7.67 -59.12
CA MET A 1 4.04 -6.46 -59.44
C MET A 1 3.94 -5.63 -58.18
N CYS A 2 4.67 -4.52 -58.13
CA CYS A 2 4.70 -3.59 -56.99
C CYS A 2 3.37 -2.84 -56.87
N GLY A 3 2.84 -2.77 -55.64
CA GLY A 3 1.65 -2.00 -55.30
C GLY A 3 1.93 -0.51 -55.19
N LEU A 4 1.01 0.29 -55.71
CA LEU A 4 0.92 1.74 -55.49
C LEU A 4 -0.24 1.98 -54.51
N VAL A 5 0.10 2.37 -53.28
CA VAL A 5 -0.84 2.85 -52.27
C VAL A 5 -1.16 4.30 -52.56
N SER A 6 -2.45 4.63 -52.67
CA SER A 6 -2.95 6.00 -52.75
C SER A 6 -3.11 6.56 -51.31
N PRO A 7 -2.66 7.79 -51.02
CA PRO A 7 -2.91 8.40 -49.72
C PRO A 7 -4.29 9.07 -49.73
N SER A 8 -5.27 8.49 -49.03
CA SER A 8 -6.54 9.16 -48.77
C SER A 8 -6.65 9.58 -47.31
N ARG A 9 -6.97 10.87 -47.13
CA ARG A 9 -7.49 11.56 -45.93
C ARG A 9 -6.44 12.17 -45.00
N SER A 10 -6.02 13.38 -45.38
CA SER A 10 -5.60 14.43 -44.47
C SER A 10 -6.71 14.70 -43.44
N TRP A 11 -6.33 14.70 -42.17
CA TRP A 11 -7.18 15.13 -41.07
C TRP A 11 -7.33 16.65 -41.19
N SER A 12 -8.52 17.10 -41.57
CA SER A 12 -8.90 18.49 -41.35
C SER A 12 -9.13 18.66 -39.86
N GLU A 13 -8.26 19.45 -39.25
CA GLU A 13 -8.32 19.86 -37.87
C GLU A 13 -9.47 20.85 -37.70
N ASP A 14 -10.65 20.33 -37.36
CA ASP A 14 -11.70 21.15 -36.77
C ASP A 14 -11.19 21.62 -35.41
N VAL A 15 -10.55 22.80 -35.41
CA VAL A 15 -10.17 23.52 -34.19
C VAL A 15 -11.46 23.94 -33.50
N ILE A 16 -11.94 23.08 -32.61
CA ILE A 16 -12.95 23.44 -31.63
C ILE A 16 -12.33 24.56 -30.79
N PRO A 17 -12.86 25.80 -30.79
CA PRO A 17 -12.36 26.84 -29.91
C PRO A 17 -12.47 26.32 -28.48
N PRO A 18 -11.43 26.48 -27.63
CA PRO A 18 -11.47 25.97 -26.28
C PRO A 18 -12.71 26.53 -25.59
N ALA A 19 -13.55 25.63 -25.06
CA ALA A 19 -14.68 26.01 -24.22
C ALA A 19 -14.17 27.02 -23.17
N PRO A 20 -14.93 28.07 -22.83
CA PRO A 20 -14.54 28.98 -21.77
C PRO A 20 -14.29 28.12 -20.53
N LEU A 21 -13.03 28.04 -20.10
CA LEU A 21 -12.69 27.43 -18.83
C LEU A 21 -13.49 28.24 -17.83
N GLU A 22 -14.57 27.66 -17.27
CA GLU A 22 -15.14 28.17 -16.04
C GLU A 22 -14.01 28.07 -15.02
N GLU A 23 -13.28 29.17 -14.95
CA GLU A 23 -12.21 29.44 -14.04
C GLU A 23 -12.84 29.40 -12.66
N ARG A 24 -12.87 28.20 -12.07
CA ARG A 24 -13.07 28.01 -10.64
C ARG A 24 -11.85 28.58 -9.93
N HIS A 25 -11.67 29.89 -10.00
CA HIS A 25 -10.73 30.66 -9.20
C HIS A 25 -11.28 30.73 -7.78
N LYS A 26 -11.40 29.56 -7.15
CA LYS A 26 -11.52 29.52 -5.70
C LYS A 26 -10.14 29.93 -5.20
N ALA A 27 -10.03 31.13 -4.66
CA ALA A 27 -8.80 31.56 -3.99
C ALA A 27 -8.57 30.59 -2.82
N VAL A 28 -7.68 29.62 -3.02
CA VAL A 28 -7.31 28.64 -2.00
C VAL A 28 -6.28 29.32 -1.10
N SER A 29 -6.56 29.42 0.20
CA SER A 29 -5.56 29.88 1.16
C SER A 29 -4.52 28.78 1.40
N LEU A 30 -3.30 29.16 1.82
CA LEU A 30 -2.23 28.20 2.13
C LEU A 30 -2.70 27.10 3.12
N ALA A 31 -3.45 27.47 4.14
CA ALA A 31 -3.99 26.53 5.12
C ALA A 31 -5.01 25.56 4.49
N ASP A 32 -5.90 26.05 3.61
CA ASP A 32 -6.86 25.21 2.89
C ASP A 32 -6.15 24.26 1.91
N ALA A 33 -5.09 24.73 1.24
CA ALA A 33 -4.24 23.88 0.40
C ALA A 33 -3.57 22.75 1.21
N ALA A 34 -3.02 23.07 2.39
CA ALA A 34 -2.39 22.09 3.26
C ALA A 34 -3.38 21.03 3.78
N VAL A 35 -4.58 21.44 4.22
CA VAL A 35 -5.62 20.52 4.68
C VAL A 35 -6.08 19.60 3.55
N ARG A 36 -6.33 20.15 2.35
CA ARG A 36 -6.72 19.35 1.18
C ARG A 36 -5.65 18.37 0.75
N ALA A 37 -4.38 18.78 0.83
CA ALA A 37 -3.26 17.89 0.57
C ALA A 37 -3.21 16.76 1.58
N LEU A 38 -3.29 17.03 2.89
CA LEU A 38 -3.27 15.98 3.91
C LEU A 38 -4.46 15.00 3.83
N GLN A 39 -5.62 15.46 3.38
CA GLN A 39 -6.81 14.63 3.22
C GLN A 39 -6.71 13.70 1.99
N ASN A 40 -6.14 14.18 0.89
CA ASN A 40 -6.15 13.47 -0.39
C ASN A 40 -4.79 12.87 -0.79
N ASN A 41 -3.74 13.08 0.00
CA ASN A 41 -2.41 12.56 -0.31
C ASN A 41 -2.30 11.06 0.00
N LEU A 42 -2.05 10.26 -1.03
CA LEU A 42 -1.92 8.81 -0.93
C LEU A 42 -0.78 8.38 -0.01
N ASP A 43 0.36 9.09 0.00
CA ASP A 43 1.51 8.76 0.85
C ASP A 43 1.18 8.89 2.34
N ILE A 44 0.35 9.87 2.72
CA ILE A 44 -0.13 10.01 4.09
C ILE A 44 -1.01 8.81 4.46
N SER A 45 -1.88 8.36 3.55
CA SER A 45 -2.71 7.18 3.79
C SER A 45 -1.87 5.91 3.96
N ILE A 46 -0.88 5.68 3.09
CA ILE A 46 0.04 4.54 3.15
C ILE A 46 0.85 4.58 4.45
N SER A 47 1.34 5.76 4.82
CA SER A 47 2.13 5.95 6.04
C SER A 47 1.30 5.69 7.29
N ARG A 48 0.01 6.07 7.28
CA ARG A 48 -0.95 5.77 8.36
C ARG A 48 -1.18 4.27 8.48
N HIS A 49 -1.50 3.58 7.39
CA HIS A 49 -1.69 2.14 7.40
C HIS A 49 -0.42 1.40 7.84
N THR A 50 0.76 1.86 7.41
CA THR A 50 2.00 1.22 7.86
C THR A 50 2.25 1.45 9.36
N LYS A 51 1.91 2.62 9.90
CA LYS A 51 1.98 2.88 11.35
C LYS A 51 1.05 1.94 12.10
N GLU A 52 -0.20 1.82 11.66
CA GLU A 52 -1.21 0.95 12.29
C GLU A 52 -0.80 -0.52 12.25
N SER A 53 -0.25 -1.01 11.14
CA SER A 53 0.25 -2.37 11.01
C SER A 53 1.36 -2.71 12.01
N ARG A 54 2.18 -1.75 12.45
CA ARG A 54 3.21 -1.99 13.48
C ARG A 54 2.65 -2.29 14.87
N LEU A 55 1.39 -1.97 15.14
CA LEU A 55 0.74 -2.41 16.38
C LEU A 55 0.53 -3.93 16.37
N THR A 56 0.18 -4.50 15.22
CA THR A 56 0.04 -5.94 15.05
C THR A 56 1.37 -6.67 15.26
N ASP A 57 2.50 -6.07 14.86
CA ASP A 57 3.83 -6.65 15.13
C ASP A 57 4.07 -6.86 16.65
N ILE A 58 3.60 -5.95 17.50
CA ILE A 58 3.71 -6.09 18.96
C ILE A 58 2.85 -7.27 19.44
N VAL A 59 1.62 -7.37 18.93
CA VAL A 59 0.69 -8.46 19.28
C VAL A 59 1.26 -9.81 18.83
N VAL A 60 1.87 -9.89 17.64
CA VAL A 60 2.53 -11.11 17.15
C VAL A 60 3.70 -11.52 18.03
N GLU A 61 4.52 -10.56 18.49
CA GLU A 61 5.62 -10.85 19.41
C GLU A 61 5.12 -11.28 20.80
N GLN A 62 3.98 -10.76 21.25
CA GLN A 62 3.33 -11.20 22.50
C GLN A 62 2.70 -12.60 22.35
N ALA A 63 2.11 -12.89 21.20
CA ALA A 63 1.45 -14.17 20.92
C ALA A 63 2.41 -15.38 20.97
N LYS A 64 3.73 -15.14 20.86
CA LYS A 64 4.75 -16.19 21.07
C LYS A 64 4.74 -16.78 22.49
N PHE A 65 4.13 -16.09 23.44
CA PHE A 65 4.00 -16.53 24.84
C PHE A 65 2.60 -17.07 25.14
N ASP A 66 1.65 -16.94 24.20
CA ASP A 66 0.29 -17.42 24.39
C ASP A 66 0.25 -18.95 24.26
N PRO A 67 -0.56 -19.64 25.10
CA PRO A 67 -0.72 -21.08 24.98
C PRO A 67 -1.40 -21.43 23.67
N THR A 68 -0.79 -22.34 22.92
CA THR A 68 -1.37 -22.92 21.71
C THR A 68 -2.00 -24.26 22.06
N VAL A 69 -3.22 -24.49 21.60
CA VAL A 69 -3.93 -25.77 21.77
C VAL A 69 -4.29 -26.28 20.38
N SER A 70 -3.91 -27.51 20.09
CA SER A 70 -4.22 -28.18 18.83
C SER A 70 -4.91 -29.52 19.10
N VAL A 71 -5.85 -29.85 18.23
CA VAL A 71 -6.58 -31.11 18.28
C VAL A 71 -6.48 -31.73 16.89
N ASN A 72 -5.91 -32.93 16.81
CA ASN A 72 -5.71 -33.64 15.57
C ASN A 72 -6.38 -35.01 15.65
N GLY A 73 -7.27 -35.31 14.71
CA GLY A 73 -7.89 -36.62 14.56
C GLY A 73 -7.37 -37.30 13.29
N GLN A 74 -6.91 -38.54 13.41
CA GLN A 74 -6.46 -39.34 12.28
C GLN A 74 -7.22 -40.66 12.23
N TYR A 75 -7.76 -40.98 11.06
CA TYR A 75 -8.25 -42.30 10.72
C TYR A 75 -7.37 -42.88 9.62
N LEU A 76 -6.73 -44.00 9.89
CA LEU A 76 -5.92 -44.73 8.94
C LEU A 76 -6.48 -46.14 8.79
N ARG A 77 -6.77 -46.52 7.55
CA ARG A 77 -7.10 -47.90 7.19
C ARG A 77 -6.04 -48.44 6.26
N THR A 78 -5.39 -49.52 6.68
CA THR A 78 -4.37 -50.22 5.90
C THR A 78 -4.86 -51.62 5.61
N VAL A 79 -4.88 -52.02 4.34
CA VAL A 79 -5.32 -53.35 3.92
C VAL A 79 -4.18 -54.02 3.16
N ASP A 80 -3.45 -54.88 3.86
CA ASP A 80 -2.30 -55.57 3.31
C ASP A 80 -2.64 -57.05 3.06
N PRO A 81 -2.39 -57.59 1.85
CA PRO A 81 -2.47 -59.02 1.62
C PRO A 81 -1.35 -59.74 2.39
N LEU A 82 -1.69 -60.82 3.09
CA LEU A 82 -0.68 -61.60 3.82
C LEU A 82 0.00 -62.59 2.87
N ASN A 83 1.32 -62.41 2.65
CA ASN A 83 2.13 -63.33 1.84
C ASN A 83 2.57 -64.60 2.60
N ARG A 84 2.32 -64.66 3.91
CA ARG A 84 2.61 -65.81 4.77
C ARG A 84 1.60 -65.83 5.94
N PRO A 85 1.28 -67.01 6.51
CA PRO A 85 0.50 -67.09 7.74
C PRO A 85 1.19 -66.35 8.89
N VAL A 86 0.40 -65.72 9.76
CA VAL A 86 0.89 -65.03 10.96
C VAL A 86 0.42 -65.83 12.17
N PHE A 87 1.36 -66.37 12.94
CA PHE A 87 1.07 -67.19 14.12
C PHE A 87 0.24 -66.39 15.12
N GLY A 88 -0.84 -66.99 15.64
CA GLY A 88 -1.88 -66.30 16.40
C GLY A 88 -3.04 -65.84 15.52
N ALA A 89 -2.80 -65.10 14.43
CA ALA A 89 -3.87 -64.44 13.67
C ALA A 89 -4.53 -65.32 12.58
N THR A 90 -3.77 -66.12 11.82
CA THR A 90 -4.31 -66.93 10.71
C THR A 90 -4.58 -68.39 11.08
N GLY A 91 -4.31 -68.77 12.33
CA GLY A 91 -4.29 -70.17 12.77
C GLY A 91 -3.37 -71.05 11.88
N PHE A 92 -3.79 -72.29 11.63
CA PHE A 92 -3.09 -73.28 10.79
C PHE A 92 -3.54 -73.28 9.31
N GLN A 93 -4.29 -72.27 8.86
CA GLN A 93 -4.82 -72.25 7.49
C GLN A 93 -3.77 -71.73 6.50
N LEU A 94 -3.11 -72.65 5.79
CA LEU A 94 -2.01 -72.36 4.84
C LEU A 94 -2.45 -72.23 3.36
N ASN A 95 -3.71 -72.53 3.04
CA ASN A 95 -4.21 -72.65 1.66
C ASN A 95 -5.29 -71.60 1.31
N ARG A 96 -5.38 -70.49 2.06
CA ARG A 96 -6.37 -69.44 1.82
C ARG A 96 -5.69 -68.08 1.78
N ILE A 97 -6.00 -67.29 0.75
CA ILE A 97 -5.56 -65.89 0.68
C ILE A 97 -6.34 -65.10 1.74
N THR A 98 -5.64 -64.59 2.74
CA THR A 98 -6.19 -63.74 3.81
C THR A 98 -5.61 -62.33 3.72
N LYS A 99 -6.43 -61.31 4.00
CA LYS A 99 -6.01 -59.92 4.05
C LYS A 99 -5.99 -59.44 5.50
N LEU A 100 -4.97 -58.67 5.86
CA LEU A 100 -4.90 -57.96 7.12
C LEU A 100 -5.46 -56.55 6.92
N ASP A 101 -6.67 -56.31 7.42
CA ASP A 101 -7.32 -54.98 7.39
C ASP A 101 -7.20 -54.36 8.78
N GLN A 102 -6.29 -53.40 8.92
CA GLN A 102 -6.06 -52.65 10.16
C GLN A 102 -6.73 -51.29 10.07
N ARG A 103 -7.45 -50.94 11.13
CA ARG A 103 -8.10 -49.62 11.30
C ARG A 103 -7.58 -48.98 12.57
N ASN A 104 -6.86 -47.89 12.39
CA ASN A 104 -6.29 -47.09 13.47
C ASN A 104 -7.01 -45.74 13.55
N HIS A 105 -7.56 -45.44 14.71
CA HIS A 105 -8.12 -44.13 15.04
C HIS A 105 -7.22 -43.50 16.10
N VAL A 106 -6.68 -42.33 15.84
CA VAL A 106 -5.85 -41.59 16.79
C VAL A 106 -6.45 -40.21 16.96
N LEU A 107 -6.62 -39.78 18.20
CA LEU A 107 -6.87 -38.39 18.55
C LEU A 107 -5.64 -37.90 19.30
N SER A 108 -5.11 -36.73 18.96
CA SER A 108 -4.12 -36.04 19.76
C SER A 108 -4.64 -34.68 20.17
N VAL A 109 -4.50 -34.38 21.46
CA VAL A 109 -4.76 -33.07 22.03
C VAL A 109 -3.43 -32.59 22.58
N ASP A 110 -2.90 -31.54 21.98
CA ASP A 110 -1.57 -31.04 22.26
C ASP A 110 -1.68 -29.57 22.68
N ALA A 111 -1.15 -29.23 23.84
CA ALA A 111 -1.10 -27.87 24.37
C ALA A 111 0.35 -27.49 24.65
N ALA A 112 0.82 -26.39 24.07
CA ALA A 112 2.19 -25.91 24.21
C ALA A 112 2.19 -24.43 24.57
N THR A 113 3.00 -24.04 25.55
CA THR A 113 3.20 -22.64 25.93
C THR A 113 4.66 -22.35 26.25
N LYS A 114 5.05 -21.10 26.02
CA LYS A 114 6.35 -20.57 26.36
C LYS A 114 6.14 -19.47 27.40
N PRO A 115 6.41 -19.71 28.70
CA PRO A 115 6.25 -18.68 29.70
C PRO A 115 7.37 -17.62 29.61
N LEU A 116 7.12 -16.45 30.20
CA LEU A 116 8.01 -15.27 30.13
C LEU A 116 9.33 -15.46 30.89
N ASP A 117 9.33 -16.28 31.93
CA ASP A 117 10.51 -16.71 32.69
C ASP A 117 11.44 -17.63 31.88
N GLY A 118 10.95 -18.17 30.77
CA GLY A 118 11.70 -18.98 29.82
C GLY A 118 11.34 -20.45 29.87
N GLY A 119 11.90 -21.21 28.94
CA GLY A 119 11.56 -22.63 28.78
C GLY A 119 10.28 -22.88 28.00
N THR A 120 9.93 -24.15 27.84
CA THR A 120 8.69 -24.58 27.18
C THR A 120 7.96 -25.60 28.05
N VAL A 121 6.64 -25.51 28.06
CA VAL A 121 5.74 -26.47 28.69
C VAL A 121 4.88 -27.06 27.60
N ASP A 122 4.94 -28.38 27.45
CA ASP A 122 4.21 -29.13 26.45
C ASP A 122 3.40 -30.24 27.14
N VAL A 123 2.11 -30.31 26.84
CA VAL A 123 1.18 -31.34 27.33
C VAL A 123 0.55 -32.01 26.13
N SER A 124 0.70 -33.33 26.04
CA SER A 124 0.12 -34.14 24.96
C SER A 124 -0.70 -35.27 25.53
N TYR A 125 -1.94 -35.40 25.05
CA TYR A 125 -2.81 -36.53 25.32
C TYR A 125 -3.17 -37.21 24.01
N ARG A 126 -2.78 -38.47 23.85
CA ARG A 126 -2.88 -39.18 22.56
C ARG A 126 -3.55 -40.56 22.70
N PRO A 127 -4.88 -40.62 22.84
CA PRO A 127 -5.60 -41.89 22.76
C PRO A 127 -5.62 -42.44 21.34
N ALA A 128 -5.42 -43.74 21.21
CA ALA A 128 -5.53 -44.48 19.97
C ALA A 128 -6.41 -45.73 20.15
N ARG A 129 -7.15 -46.06 19.10
CA ARG A 129 -7.97 -47.26 19.00
C ARG A 129 -7.55 -48.00 17.73
N ASN A 130 -6.94 -49.17 17.90
CA ASN A 130 -6.57 -50.04 16.80
C ASN A 130 -7.52 -51.24 16.73
N SER A 131 -7.88 -51.65 15.52
CA SER A 131 -8.69 -52.85 15.29
C SER A 131 -8.25 -53.58 14.04
N VAL A 132 -8.37 -54.89 14.06
CA VAL A 132 -8.12 -55.77 12.90
C VAL A 132 -9.41 -56.44 12.45
N ASN A 133 -9.45 -56.94 11.21
CA ASN A 133 -10.59 -57.69 10.69
C ASN A 133 -10.92 -58.91 11.54
N GLN A 134 -12.21 -59.26 11.59
CA GLN A 134 -12.75 -60.36 12.40
C GLN A 134 -12.12 -61.71 12.02
N ASP A 135 -11.80 -61.94 10.75
CA ASP A 135 -11.17 -63.18 10.28
C ASP A 135 -9.79 -63.44 10.91
N LEU A 136 -9.14 -62.40 11.44
CA LEU A 136 -7.82 -62.47 12.06
C LEU A 136 -7.87 -62.07 13.54
N ALA A 137 -9.06 -61.79 14.08
CA ALA A 137 -9.24 -61.28 15.44
C ALA A 137 -8.99 -62.32 16.53
N GLU A 138 -9.17 -63.62 16.23
CA GLU A 138 -8.98 -64.72 17.18
C GLU A 138 -7.54 -64.78 17.73
N GLY A 139 -6.57 -64.24 16.99
CA GLY A 139 -5.17 -64.16 17.40
C GLY A 139 -4.80 -63.02 18.34
N PHE A 140 -5.73 -62.10 18.62
CA PHE A 140 -5.49 -60.91 19.42
C PHE A 140 -6.32 -60.98 20.69
N LEU A 141 -5.66 -60.84 21.85
CA LEU A 141 -6.34 -60.81 23.15
C LEU A 141 -7.30 -59.62 23.30
N PHE A 142 -7.00 -58.51 22.63
CA PHE A 142 -7.82 -57.29 22.64
C PHE A 142 -8.00 -56.78 21.21
N ASN A 143 -9.24 -56.85 20.70
CA ASN A 143 -9.63 -56.27 19.42
C ASN A 143 -11.08 -55.72 19.52
N PRO A 144 -11.32 -54.40 19.49
CA PRO A 144 -10.34 -53.32 19.34
C PRO A 144 -9.44 -53.16 20.58
N ALA A 145 -8.17 -52.81 20.34
CA ALA A 145 -7.24 -52.40 21.39
C ALA A 145 -7.29 -50.87 21.56
N TRP A 146 -7.42 -50.41 22.79
CA TRP A 146 -7.35 -48.99 23.15
C TRP A 146 -6.05 -48.72 23.89
N THR A 147 -5.34 -47.68 23.46
CA THR A 147 -4.15 -47.17 24.13
C THR A 147 -4.32 -45.68 24.37
N GLY A 148 -3.69 -45.15 25.42
CA GLY A 148 -3.69 -43.72 25.69
C GLY A 148 -2.50 -43.36 26.54
N GLY A 149 -1.86 -42.24 26.20
CA GLY A 149 -0.74 -41.69 26.96
C GLY A 149 -0.98 -40.20 27.23
N LEU A 150 -0.75 -39.80 28.46
CA LEU A 150 -0.59 -38.39 28.85
C LEU A 150 0.91 -38.14 29.03
N THR A 151 1.44 -37.16 28.32
CA THR A 151 2.84 -36.74 28.41
C THR A 151 2.89 -35.28 28.79
N LEU A 152 3.64 -34.98 29.86
CA LEU A 152 3.98 -33.63 30.26
C LEU A 152 5.48 -33.45 30.09
N THR A 153 5.88 -32.45 29.32
CA THR A 153 7.28 -32.10 29.07
C THR A 153 7.53 -30.68 29.51
N PHE A 154 8.54 -30.50 30.35
CA PHE A 154 9.01 -29.19 30.78
C PHE A 154 10.48 -29.07 30.41
N ASN A 155 10.82 -28.06 29.60
CA ASN A 155 12.19 -27.82 29.15
C ASN A 155 12.64 -26.44 29.60
N GLN A 156 13.59 -26.38 30.53
CA GLN A 156 14.14 -25.12 31.04
C GLN A 156 15.58 -24.90 30.55
N PRO A 157 15.83 -23.90 29.68
CA PRO A 157 17.19 -23.54 29.33
C PRO A 157 17.88 -22.88 30.52
N LEU A 158 19.09 -23.33 30.85
CA LEU A 158 19.84 -22.85 32.03
C LEU A 158 20.70 -21.61 31.75
N LEU A 159 21.00 -21.32 30.47
CA LEU A 159 21.91 -20.23 30.08
C LEU A 159 21.24 -19.27 29.07
N LYS A 160 21.11 -19.69 27.82
CA LYS A 160 20.55 -18.86 26.75
C LYS A 160 19.02 -18.86 26.83
N ASN A 161 18.40 -17.67 26.88
CA ASN A 161 16.95 -17.47 27.05
C ASN A 161 16.38 -17.86 28.42
N ALA A 162 17.24 -17.93 29.44
CA ALA A 162 16.82 -18.04 30.83
C ALA A 162 16.40 -16.66 31.37
N GLY A 163 15.26 -16.60 32.05
CA GLY A 163 14.84 -15.44 32.83
C GLY A 163 14.02 -14.38 32.07
N ILE A 164 13.34 -13.56 32.86
CA ILE A 164 12.37 -12.54 32.43
C ILE A 164 13.07 -11.32 31.79
N SER A 165 14.39 -11.18 31.90
CA SER A 165 15.13 -10.06 31.33
C SER A 165 15.33 -10.19 29.82
N ILE A 166 15.56 -11.40 29.31
CA ILE A 166 15.94 -11.67 27.92
C ILE A 166 14.72 -11.95 27.05
N ASN A 167 13.78 -12.77 27.52
CA ASN A 167 12.63 -13.21 26.72
C ASN A 167 11.74 -12.08 26.16
N PRO A 168 11.40 -11.01 26.92
CA PRO A 168 10.57 -9.92 26.39
C PRO A 168 11.35 -8.93 25.49
N THR A 169 12.63 -9.18 25.20
CA THR A 169 13.45 -8.25 24.38
C THR A 169 12.85 -8.04 22.99
N PHE A 170 12.31 -9.09 22.37
CA PHE A 170 11.67 -8.96 21.06
C PHE A 170 10.36 -8.15 21.11
N ILE A 171 9.57 -8.28 22.18
CA ILE A 171 8.39 -7.42 22.43
C ILE A 171 8.82 -5.96 22.56
N LYS A 172 9.87 -5.69 23.37
CA LYS A 172 10.42 -4.34 23.53
C LYS A 172 10.94 -3.78 22.22
N ALA A 173 11.60 -4.60 21.40
CA ALA A 173 12.07 -4.21 20.08
C ALA A 173 10.91 -3.82 19.15
N ALA A 174 9.83 -4.63 19.12
CA ALA A 174 8.62 -4.31 18.36
C ALA A 174 7.95 -3.01 18.84
N GLN A 175 7.90 -2.77 20.16
CA GLN A 175 7.38 -1.51 20.72
C GLN A 175 8.22 -0.30 20.27
N LYS A 176 9.56 -0.40 20.34
CA LYS A 176 10.45 0.66 19.85
C LYS A 176 10.30 0.89 18.35
N GLN A 177 10.10 -0.18 17.58
CA GLN A 177 9.86 -0.10 16.14
C GLN A 177 8.55 0.62 15.82
N CYS A 178 7.48 0.35 16.57
CA CYS A 178 6.21 1.08 16.46
C CYS A 178 6.38 2.58 16.79
N GLY A 179 7.13 2.89 17.85
CA GLY A 179 7.49 4.28 18.19
C GLY A 179 8.24 4.98 17.05
N ARG A 180 9.25 4.33 16.48
CA ARG A 180 10.00 4.83 15.31
C ARG A 180 9.08 5.06 14.11
N ARG A 181 8.15 4.15 13.83
CA ARG A 181 7.21 4.32 12.70
C ARG A 181 6.24 5.48 12.91
N THR A 182 5.83 5.74 14.16
CA THR A 182 5.04 6.92 14.51
C THR A 182 5.82 8.22 14.26
N ALA A 183 7.10 8.26 14.61
CA ALA A 183 7.96 9.39 14.31
C ALA A 183 8.12 9.61 12.79
N HIS A 184 8.34 8.54 12.01
CA HIS A 184 8.38 8.63 10.54
C HIS A 184 7.06 9.10 9.92
N PHE A 185 5.92 8.72 10.47
CA PHE A 185 4.62 9.24 10.01
C PHE A 185 4.53 10.75 10.21
N ARG A 186 4.95 11.25 11.39
CA ARG A 186 5.00 12.70 11.67
C ARG A 186 5.93 13.42 10.70
N ASP A 187 7.12 12.86 10.45
CA ASP A 187 8.07 13.40 9.49
C ASP A 187 7.46 13.50 8.08
N ARG A 188 6.76 12.45 7.61
CA ARG A 188 6.10 12.47 6.30
C ARG A 188 4.99 13.53 6.21
N VAL A 189 4.21 13.71 7.27
CA VAL A 189 3.21 14.79 7.35
C VAL A 189 3.88 16.16 7.22
N LEU A 190 4.99 16.38 7.93
CA LEU A 190 5.74 17.64 7.85
C LEU A 190 6.34 17.87 6.45
N THR A 191 6.90 16.83 5.82
CA THR A 191 7.43 16.94 4.46
C THR A 191 6.34 17.32 3.45
N VAL A 192 5.15 16.72 3.56
CA VAL A 192 4.03 17.04 2.65
C VAL A 192 3.58 18.48 2.86
N ILE A 193 3.45 18.95 4.10
CA ILE A 193 3.10 20.35 4.40
C ILE A 193 4.16 21.31 3.81
N ALA A 194 5.45 21.04 4.03
CA ALA A 194 6.54 21.86 3.51
C ALA A 194 6.55 21.90 1.97
N SER A 195 6.29 20.77 1.31
CA SER A 195 6.17 20.71 -0.14
C SER A 195 4.96 21.50 -0.67
N VAL A 196 3.82 21.45 0.02
CA VAL A 196 2.64 22.25 -0.34
C VAL A 196 2.91 23.74 -0.20
N GLU A 197 3.59 24.15 0.87
CA GLU A 197 3.98 25.54 1.09
C GLU A 197 4.90 26.05 -0.03
N GLN A 198 5.94 25.28 -0.37
CA GLN A 198 6.84 25.62 -1.47
C GLN A 198 6.09 25.78 -2.79
N ASN A 199 5.27 24.78 -3.16
CA ASN A 199 4.49 24.80 -4.40
C ASN A 199 3.47 25.96 -4.43
N TYR A 200 2.89 26.30 -3.28
CA TYR A 200 1.98 27.44 -3.17
C TYR A 200 2.69 28.76 -3.49
N TRP A 201 3.87 28.99 -2.90
CA TRP A 201 4.64 30.19 -3.16
C TRP A 201 5.18 30.26 -4.58
N GLU A 202 5.56 29.12 -5.18
CA GLU A 202 5.93 29.05 -6.60
C GLU A 202 4.76 29.44 -7.53
N LEU A 203 3.54 28.99 -7.22
CA LEU A 203 2.34 29.39 -7.97
C LEU A 203 2.06 30.90 -7.84
N VAL A 204 2.16 31.45 -6.62
CA VAL A 204 1.99 32.88 -6.38
C VAL A 204 3.02 33.69 -7.16
N PHE A 205 4.29 33.27 -7.14
CA PHE A 205 5.36 33.89 -7.91
C PHE A 205 5.12 33.83 -9.42
N ALA A 206 4.76 32.67 -9.96
CA ALA A 206 4.44 32.50 -11.38
C ALA A 206 3.28 33.40 -11.83
N ARG A 207 2.23 33.51 -10.99
CA ARG A 207 1.09 34.39 -11.27
C ARG A 207 1.50 35.86 -11.32
N GLU A 208 2.36 36.29 -10.42
CA GLU A 208 2.83 37.68 -10.40
C GLU A 208 3.74 37.98 -11.59
N ASN A 209 4.62 37.05 -11.97
CA ASN A 209 5.45 37.19 -13.17
C ASN A 209 4.63 37.33 -14.45
N VAL A 210 3.52 36.60 -14.60
CA VAL A 210 2.62 36.75 -15.75
C VAL A 210 2.00 38.14 -15.80
N LYS A 211 1.57 38.68 -14.65
CA LYS A 211 1.02 40.06 -14.59
C LYS A 211 2.07 41.09 -14.98
N VAL A 212 3.30 40.95 -14.49
CA VAL A 212 4.42 41.85 -14.85
C VAL A 212 4.73 41.76 -16.34
N ALA A 213 4.76 40.55 -16.92
CA ALA A 213 4.99 40.36 -18.35
C ALA A 213 3.86 40.96 -19.20
N GLN A 214 2.60 40.85 -18.79
CA GLN A 214 1.45 41.48 -19.46
C GLN A 214 1.51 43.01 -19.37
N ALA A 215 1.87 43.56 -18.22
CA ALA A 215 2.04 45.01 -18.06
C ALA A 215 3.19 45.55 -18.93
N ALA A 216 4.31 44.82 -19.00
CA ALA A 216 5.44 45.15 -19.87
C ALA A 216 5.07 45.09 -21.36
N LEU A 217 4.30 44.08 -21.78
CA LEU A 217 3.79 43.96 -23.15
C LEU A 217 2.89 45.15 -23.50
N LYS A 218 1.92 45.47 -22.64
CA LYS A 218 1.01 46.61 -22.85
C LYS A 218 1.78 47.93 -22.95
N ALA A 219 2.77 48.15 -22.08
CA ALA A 219 3.63 49.32 -22.16
C ALA A 219 4.44 49.37 -23.47
N ALA A 220 4.95 48.23 -23.94
CA ALA A 220 5.65 48.14 -25.22
C ALA A 220 4.72 48.43 -26.42
N GLU A 221 3.48 47.96 -26.39
CA GLU A 221 2.46 48.26 -27.41
C GLU A 221 2.09 49.75 -27.43
N GLU A 222 1.92 50.38 -26.27
CA GLU A 222 1.66 51.82 -26.14
C GLU A 222 2.84 52.65 -26.68
N LEU A 223 4.08 52.27 -26.37
CA LEU A 223 5.28 52.91 -26.93
C LEU A 223 5.35 52.77 -28.45
N LEU A 224 5.06 51.59 -28.99
CA LEU A 224 5.02 51.36 -30.44
C LEU A 224 3.93 52.22 -31.11
N ALA A 225 2.74 52.30 -30.53
CA ALA A 225 1.64 53.12 -31.04
C ALA A 225 2.01 54.60 -31.06
N ASN A 226 2.61 55.10 -29.97
CA ASN A 226 3.09 56.48 -29.87
C ASN A 226 4.19 56.78 -30.91
N ASN A 227 5.15 55.88 -31.11
CA ASN A 227 6.19 56.04 -32.12
C ASN A 227 5.64 56.04 -33.56
N ARG A 228 4.59 55.25 -33.85
CA ARG A 228 3.90 55.27 -35.15
C ARG A 228 3.03 56.51 -35.38
N ALA A 229 2.59 57.19 -34.33
CA ALA A 229 1.79 58.41 -34.42
C ALA A 229 2.63 59.67 -34.67
N LYS A 230 3.85 59.74 -34.11
CA LYS A 230 4.78 60.87 -34.29
C LYS A 230 5.06 61.30 -35.75
N PRO A 231 5.42 60.41 -36.70
CA PRO A 231 5.69 60.82 -38.07
C PRO A 231 4.46 61.36 -38.80
N ARG A 232 3.25 60.94 -38.39
CA ARG A 232 1.98 61.52 -38.90
C ARG A 232 1.73 62.91 -38.37
N GLN A 233 2.13 63.21 -37.12
CA GLN A 233 2.04 64.56 -36.58
C GLN A 233 3.04 65.50 -37.27
N GLU A 234 4.27 65.04 -37.51
CA GLU A 234 5.28 65.79 -38.25
C GLU A 234 4.85 66.07 -39.70
N SER A 235 4.25 65.09 -40.40
CA SER A 235 3.72 65.33 -41.75
C SER A 235 2.50 66.26 -41.77
N CYS A 236 1.64 66.19 -40.76
CA CYS A 236 0.47 67.07 -40.64
C CYS A 236 0.88 68.52 -40.31
N LEU A 237 1.86 68.72 -39.43
CA LEU A 237 2.48 70.02 -39.13
C LEU A 237 3.15 70.62 -40.38
N SER A 238 3.88 69.82 -41.15
CA SER A 238 4.46 70.25 -42.44
C SER A 238 3.38 70.68 -43.44
N SER A 239 2.27 69.93 -43.53
CA SER A 239 1.12 70.29 -44.39
C SER A 239 0.32 71.51 -43.92
N MET A 240 0.36 71.83 -42.61
CA MET A 240 -0.25 73.04 -42.06
C MET A 240 0.60 74.28 -42.35
N CYS A 241 1.94 74.15 -42.30
CA CYS A 241 2.85 75.23 -42.69
C CYS A 241 2.83 75.55 -44.19
N SER A 242 2.37 74.63 -45.05
CA SER A 242 2.23 74.86 -46.49
C SER A 242 0.86 75.42 -46.92
N ARG A 243 -0.07 75.68 -45.99
CA ARG A 243 -1.34 76.34 -46.32
C ARG A 243 -1.15 77.85 -46.54
N PRO A 244 -1.66 78.43 -47.64
CA PRO A 244 -1.52 79.85 -47.92
C PRO A 244 -2.24 80.71 -46.87
N ARG A 245 -1.58 81.80 -46.44
CA ARG A 245 -2.07 82.77 -45.46
C ARG A 245 -3.38 83.41 -45.98
N PRO A 246 -4.46 83.53 -45.18
CA PRO A 246 -5.68 84.18 -45.63
C PRO A 246 -5.38 85.65 -46.00
N PRO A 247 -5.99 86.18 -47.08
CA PRO A 247 -5.72 87.53 -47.56
C PRO A 247 -6.11 88.58 -46.51
N SER A 248 -5.21 89.56 -46.30
CA SER A 248 -5.41 90.71 -45.42
C SER A 248 -6.60 91.56 -45.89
N LEU A 249 -7.51 91.89 -44.97
CA LEU A 249 -8.58 92.86 -45.22
C LEU A 249 -7.99 94.26 -45.50
N PRO A 250 -8.58 95.03 -46.43
CA PRO A 250 -8.02 96.31 -46.87
C PRO A 250 -8.10 97.40 -45.80
N GLU A 251 -7.00 98.15 -45.66
CA GLU A 251 -6.87 99.34 -44.84
C GLU A 251 -7.91 100.40 -45.23
N TRP A 252 -8.76 100.76 -44.27
CA TRP A 252 -9.60 101.95 -44.39
C TRP A 252 -8.80 103.18 -43.95
N ASN A 253 -8.38 103.93 -44.95
CA ASN A 253 -7.87 105.29 -44.82
C ASN A 253 -8.99 106.22 -44.31
N ARG A 254 -8.73 106.98 -43.24
CA ARG A 254 -9.50 108.20 -42.93
C ARG A 254 -8.67 109.17 -42.09
N SER A 255 -8.40 110.30 -42.74
CA SER A 255 -8.43 111.70 -42.28
C SER A 255 -8.92 111.97 -40.87
#